data_AF-A0A2H9SLQ4-F1
#
_entry.id   AF-A0A2H9SLQ4-F1
#
_cell.length_a   1.000
_cell.length_b   1.000
_cell.length_c   1.000
_cell.angle_alpha   90.00
_cell.angle_beta   90.00
_cell.angle_gamma   90.00
#
_symmetry.space_group_name_H-M   'P 1'
#
loop_
_entity.id
_entity.type
_entity.pdbx_description
1 polymer ?
#
loop_
_entity_poly.entity_id
_entity_poly.type
_entity_poly.pdbx_seq_one_letter_code
_entity_poly.pdbx_strand_id
1 'polypeptide(L)'
;MTNITVHYLQTNLTIKLRFPNTMTRNYWAIEEPSQKTLYAVPFIGALMTVACAKPISQSTLFESLALKFHIDIEQFEKMLKDLISKKIIISLEKEKDCNPSFDNFLTWTKSGWDDAANYHFFTWDAPFLDYTKEGGGHDMDRKKMIGYQKLQSDTQRYKKYDAPAENMQLPTLNSSLPIEQIRDCSTSERIKHLLSFVFGKKEEKPCHWTDTPLIRRTSPSGGSRHPTEGYFLSLTLQDIKQGFYHI
;
A
#
# COMPACT_ATOMS: atom_id res chain seq x y z
N MET A 1 -28.46 18.03 40.73
CA MET A 1 -27.21 18.24 39.97
C MET A 1 -27.19 17.18 38.88
N THR A 2 -27.53 17.56 37.65
CA THR A 2 -27.38 16.69 36.48
C THR A 2 -25.89 16.58 36.18
N ASN A 3 -25.33 15.37 36.27
CA ASN A 3 -23.97 15.10 35.80
C ASN A 3 -23.91 15.44 34.31
N ILE A 4 -23.21 16.52 33.97
CA ILE A 4 -22.91 16.84 32.57
C ILE A 4 -21.85 15.84 32.14
N THR A 5 -22.26 14.79 31.44
CA THR A 5 -21.33 13.83 30.83
C THR A 5 -20.54 14.57 29.76
N VAL A 6 -19.25 14.77 30.00
CA VAL A 6 -18.34 15.39 29.02
C VAL A 6 -18.06 14.37 27.93
N HIS A 7 -18.54 14.62 26.72
CA HIS A 7 -18.22 13.81 25.55
C HIS A 7 -16.92 14.29 24.91
N TYR A 8 -15.99 13.36 24.72
CA TYR A 8 -14.75 13.59 23.98
C TYR A 8 -14.96 13.20 22.52
N LEU A 9 -14.27 13.88 21.62
CA LEU A 9 -14.36 13.70 20.18
C LEU A 9 -12.97 13.32 19.65
N GLN A 10 -12.90 12.27 18.84
CA GLN A 10 -11.67 11.85 18.17
C GLN A 10 -11.95 11.47 16.71
N THR A 11 -11.10 11.91 15.80
CA THR A 11 -11.17 11.52 14.39
C THR A 11 -10.70 10.08 14.21
N ASN A 12 -11.36 9.33 13.31
CA ASN A 12 -10.88 8.00 12.96
C ASN A 12 -9.52 8.12 12.24
N LEU A 13 -8.51 7.39 12.73
CA LEU A 13 -7.13 7.42 12.26
C LEU A 13 -6.90 7.04 10.81
N THR A 14 -7.77 6.19 10.29
CA THR A 14 -7.69 5.73 8.91
C THR A 14 -8.04 6.85 7.93
N ILE A 15 -8.62 7.94 8.42
CA ILE A 15 -9.15 8.99 7.59
C ILE A 15 -8.05 9.76 6.88
N LYS A 16 -8.24 9.96 5.58
CA LYS A 16 -7.35 10.76 4.74
C LYS A 16 -8.06 12.04 4.33
N LEU A 17 -7.44 13.17 4.66
CA LEU A 17 -7.85 14.49 4.19
C LEU A 17 -7.14 14.80 2.88
N ARG A 18 -7.89 15.20 1.87
CA ARG A 18 -7.36 15.70 0.59
C ARG A 18 -7.77 17.15 0.40
N PHE A 19 -6.80 17.96 -0.02
CA PHE A 19 -7.03 19.35 -0.36
C PHE A 19 -8.05 19.47 -1.50
N PRO A 20 -8.80 20.58 -1.55
CA PRO A 20 -9.70 20.85 -2.66
C PRO A 20 -8.94 20.88 -3.99
N ASN A 21 -9.56 20.37 -5.05
CA ASN A 21 -9.00 20.38 -6.41
C ASN A 21 -10.07 20.80 -7.43
N THR A 22 -9.70 20.80 -8.72
CA THR A 22 -10.60 21.21 -9.81
C THR A 22 -11.93 20.45 -9.84
N MET A 23 -11.98 19.20 -9.36
CA MET A 23 -13.20 18.40 -9.28
C MET A 23 -14.06 18.73 -8.04
N THR A 24 -13.43 19.05 -6.90
CA THR A 24 -14.15 19.30 -5.63
C THR A 24 -14.39 20.79 -5.34
N ARG A 25 -13.83 21.69 -6.16
CA ARG A 25 -13.92 23.16 -6.02
C ARG A 25 -13.46 23.63 -4.64
N ASN A 26 -14.41 24.00 -3.77
CA ASN A 26 -14.15 24.53 -2.43
C ASN A 26 -14.32 23.48 -1.32
N TYR A 27 -14.59 22.23 -1.69
CA TYR A 27 -14.75 21.12 -0.75
C TYR A 27 -13.46 20.33 -0.60
N TRP A 28 -13.16 20.00 0.65
CA TRP A 28 -12.17 19.01 1.01
C TRP A 28 -12.76 17.62 0.81
N ALA A 29 -11.91 16.64 0.52
CA ALA A 29 -12.34 15.26 0.48
C ALA A 29 -11.81 14.54 1.71
N ILE A 30 -12.72 13.89 2.44
CA ILE A 30 -12.41 13.00 3.56
C ILE A 30 -12.66 11.58 3.07
N GLU A 31 -11.60 10.81 2.89
CA GLU A 31 -11.69 9.38 2.63
C GLU A 31 -11.77 8.67 3.98
N GLU A 32 -12.80 7.86 4.17
CA GLU A 32 -12.89 6.95 5.31
C GLU A 32 -12.69 5.50 4.84
N PRO A 33 -11.46 4.97 4.93
CA PRO A 33 -11.11 3.67 4.38
C PRO A 33 -11.94 2.50 4.89
N SER A 34 -12.37 2.51 6.17
CA SER A 34 -13.17 1.40 6.72
C SER A 34 -14.52 1.23 6.01
N GLN A 35 -15.07 2.33 5.50
CA GLN A 35 -16.32 2.35 4.73
C GLN A 35 -16.10 2.37 3.22
N LYS A 36 -14.85 2.58 2.76
CA LYS A 36 -14.49 2.81 1.36
C LYS A 36 -15.30 3.95 0.73
N THR A 37 -15.63 4.96 1.53
CA THR A 37 -16.45 6.10 1.12
C THR A 37 -15.60 7.37 1.09
N LEU A 38 -15.85 8.21 0.08
CA LEU A 38 -15.28 9.55 -0.03
C LEU A 38 -16.36 10.59 0.25
N TYR A 39 -16.14 11.42 1.24
CA TYR A 39 -17.04 12.49 1.64
C TYR A 39 -16.51 13.85 1.18
N ALA A 40 -17.32 14.61 0.46
CA ALA A 40 -17.06 16.03 0.25
C ALA A 40 -17.48 16.79 1.52
N VAL A 41 -16.54 17.51 2.13
CA VAL A 41 -16.78 18.29 3.35
C VAL A 41 -16.32 19.74 3.14
N PRO A 42 -17.05 20.73 3.69
CA PRO A 42 -16.58 22.10 3.65
C PRO A 42 -15.33 22.26 4.52
N PHE A 43 -14.62 23.37 4.32
CA PHE A 43 -13.37 23.68 5.06
C PHE A 43 -13.51 23.54 6.58
N ILE A 44 -14.63 24.01 7.16
CA ILE A 44 -14.89 23.88 8.59
C ILE A 44 -14.98 22.40 9.02
N GLY A 45 -15.60 21.55 8.22
CA GLY A 45 -15.65 20.11 8.52
C GLY A 45 -14.27 19.48 8.51
N ALA A 46 -13.42 19.84 7.55
CA ALA A 46 -12.02 19.41 7.53
C ALA A 46 -11.23 19.90 8.76
N LEU A 47 -11.42 21.16 9.17
CA LEU A 47 -10.80 21.69 10.38
C LEU A 47 -11.24 20.97 11.65
N MET A 48 -12.54 20.67 11.79
CA MET A 48 -13.05 19.87 12.91
C MET A 48 -12.37 18.50 12.95
N THR A 49 -12.25 17.83 11.80
CA THR A 49 -11.54 16.55 11.69
C THR A 49 -10.06 16.67 12.12
N VAL A 50 -9.35 17.71 11.69
CA VAL A 50 -7.95 17.90 12.11
C VAL A 50 -7.85 18.21 13.60
N ALA A 51 -8.73 19.06 14.13
CA ALA A 51 -8.73 19.43 15.55
C ALA A 51 -9.04 18.23 16.46
N CYS A 52 -9.88 17.30 15.99
CA CYS A 52 -10.17 16.03 16.66
C CYS A 52 -9.12 14.94 16.40
N ALA A 53 -7.97 15.24 15.77
CA ALA A 53 -6.91 14.25 15.62
C ALA A 53 -6.48 13.67 16.98
N LYS A 54 -6.46 14.51 18.02
CA LYS A 54 -6.37 14.08 19.43
C LYS A 54 -7.74 14.20 20.08
N PRO A 55 -8.06 13.37 21.09
CA PRO A 55 -9.28 13.54 21.87
C PRO A 55 -9.40 14.97 22.39
N ILE A 56 -10.55 15.57 22.15
CA ILE A 56 -10.87 16.93 22.58
C ILE A 56 -12.33 16.96 23.02
N SER A 57 -12.65 17.68 24.10
CA SER A 57 -14.05 17.85 24.49
C SER A 57 -14.80 18.68 23.44
N GLN A 58 -16.10 18.43 23.29
CA GLN A 58 -16.94 19.19 22.38
C GLN A 58 -16.90 20.70 22.68
N SER A 59 -16.87 21.09 23.96
CA SER A 59 -16.79 22.51 24.37
C SER A 59 -15.49 23.17 23.91
N THR A 60 -14.35 22.51 24.15
CA THR A 60 -13.04 23.06 23.75
C THR A 60 -12.89 23.12 22.23
N LEU A 61 -13.44 22.14 21.51
CA LEU A 61 -13.48 22.17 20.04
C LEU A 61 -14.31 23.37 19.54
N PHE A 62 -15.49 23.58 20.13
CA PHE A 62 -16.35 24.72 19.80
C PHE A 62 -15.63 26.03 20.07
N GLU A 63 -15.09 26.24 21.27
CA GLU A 63 -14.35 27.45 21.63
C GLU A 63 -13.18 27.73 20.66
N SER A 64 -12.41 26.69 20.32
CA SER A 64 -11.23 26.81 19.46
C SER A 64 -11.57 27.21 18.02
N LEU A 65 -12.71 26.75 17.49
CA LEU A 65 -13.10 26.98 16.10
C LEU A 65 -14.08 28.15 15.94
N ALA A 66 -15.08 28.25 16.83
CA ALA A 66 -16.11 29.29 16.75
C ALA A 66 -15.52 30.69 16.94
N LEU A 67 -14.60 30.88 17.90
CA LEU A 67 -13.94 32.17 18.14
C LEU A 67 -13.05 32.60 16.96
N LYS A 68 -12.40 31.64 16.30
CA LYS A 68 -11.44 31.92 15.24
C LYS A 68 -12.09 32.12 13.87
N PHE A 69 -13.20 31.44 13.61
CA PHE A 69 -13.83 31.39 12.30
C PHE A 69 -15.26 31.97 12.28
N HIS A 70 -15.74 32.54 13.38
CA HIS A 70 -17.05 33.18 13.50
C HIS A 70 -18.21 32.26 13.09
N ILE A 71 -18.14 30.99 13.50
CA ILE A 71 -19.14 29.96 13.19
C ILE A 71 -20.22 30.02 14.26
N ASP A 72 -21.50 30.08 13.86
CA ASP A 72 -22.58 29.97 14.81
C ASP A 72 -22.72 28.54 15.38
N ILE A 73 -23.33 28.44 16.55
CA ILE A 73 -23.45 27.17 17.28
C ILE A 73 -24.29 26.13 16.53
N GLU A 74 -25.34 26.56 15.83
CA GLU A 74 -26.23 25.64 15.10
C GLU A 74 -25.51 25.00 13.91
N GLN A 75 -24.75 25.79 13.15
CA GLN A 75 -23.93 25.31 12.04
C GLN A 75 -22.82 24.38 12.54
N PHE A 76 -22.18 24.73 13.66
CA PHE A 76 -21.16 23.88 14.28
C PHE A 76 -21.74 22.51 14.68
N GLU A 77 -22.85 22.50 15.43
CA GLU A 77 -23.48 21.27 15.90
C GLU A 77 -24.00 20.42 14.75
N LYS A 78 -24.59 21.05 13.72
CA LYS A 78 -25.05 20.37 12.51
C LYS A 78 -23.89 19.67 11.78
N MET A 79 -22.76 20.37 11.60
CA MET A 79 -21.58 19.81 10.96
C MET A 79 -20.98 18.67 11.79
N LEU A 80 -20.83 18.88 13.10
CA LEU A 80 -20.29 17.86 13.99
C LEU A 80 -21.15 16.60 13.98
N LYS A 81 -22.48 16.74 14.06
CA LYS A 81 -23.41 15.62 13.99
C LYS A 81 -23.32 14.87 12.66
N ASP A 82 -23.16 15.60 11.54
CA ASP A 82 -22.95 15.01 10.22
C ASP A 82 -21.64 14.20 10.16
N LEU A 83 -20.52 14.76 10.65
CA LEU A 83 -19.23 14.05 10.71
C LEU A 83 -19.29 12.81 11.62
N ILE A 84 -20.00 12.88 12.75
CA ILE A 84 -20.22 11.73 13.64
C ILE A 84 -21.05 10.65 12.95
N SER A 85 -22.13 11.04 12.26
CA SER A 85 -23.00 10.08 11.54
C SER A 85 -22.24 9.31 10.44
N LYS A 86 -21.24 9.97 9.83
CA LYS A 86 -20.34 9.40 8.82
C LYS A 86 -19.17 8.62 9.42
N LYS A 87 -19.08 8.52 10.76
CA LYS A 87 -17.96 7.94 11.51
C LYS A 87 -16.61 8.61 11.20
N ILE A 88 -16.64 9.87 10.77
CA ILE A 88 -15.43 10.68 10.54
C ILE A 88 -14.84 11.11 11.89
N ILE A 89 -15.72 11.51 12.80
CA ILE A 89 -15.42 11.77 14.21
C ILE A 89 -16.20 10.74 15.03
N ILE A 90 -15.56 10.22 16.06
CA ILE A 90 -16.11 9.24 17.00
C ILE A 90 -16.28 9.94 18.35
N SER A 91 -17.40 9.68 19.01
CA SER A 91 -17.63 10.15 20.38
C SER A 91 -17.07 9.11 21.36
N LEU A 92 -16.30 9.58 22.33
CA LEU A 92 -15.68 8.79 23.39
C LEU A 92 -16.29 9.19 24.74
N GLU A 93 -16.48 8.21 25.62
CA GLU A 93 -16.97 8.45 26.98
C GLU A 93 -15.88 9.03 27.88
N LYS A 94 -14.63 8.64 27.68
CA LYS A 94 -13.46 9.16 28.40
C LYS A 94 -12.33 9.48 27.43
N GLU A 95 -11.52 10.48 27.79
CA GLU A 95 -10.31 10.86 27.03
C GLU A 95 -9.35 9.68 26.82
N LYS A 96 -9.26 8.79 27.82
CA LYS A 96 -8.39 7.61 27.80
C LYS A 96 -8.90 6.46 26.92
N ASP A 97 -10.13 6.53 26.42
CA ASP A 97 -10.71 5.51 25.54
C ASP A 97 -10.26 5.71 24.08
N CYS A 98 -9.07 6.30 23.88
CA CYS A 98 -8.44 6.47 22.58
C CYS A 98 -8.40 5.14 21.82
N ASN A 99 -8.61 5.21 20.50
CA ASN A 99 -8.34 4.06 19.65
C ASN A 99 -6.87 3.62 19.82
N PRO A 100 -6.56 2.37 20.23
CA PRO A 100 -5.18 1.90 20.44
C PRO A 100 -4.29 2.04 19.21
N SER A 101 -4.87 2.03 18.00
CA SER A 101 -4.15 2.31 16.77
C SER A 101 -3.55 3.73 16.73
N PHE A 102 -4.13 4.69 17.48
CA PHE A 102 -3.67 6.09 17.55
C PHE A 102 -2.36 6.16 18.29
N ASP A 103 -2.36 5.51 19.45
CA ASP A 103 -1.18 5.42 20.30
C ASP A 103 -0.08 4.63 19.60
N ASN A 104 -0.41 3.58 18.85
CA ASN A 104 0.57 2.86 18.03
C ASN A 104 1.17 3.76 16.94
N PHE A 105 0.35 4.47 16.16
CA PHE A 105 0.84 5.41 15.15
C PHE A 105 1.74 6.49 15.77
N LEU A 106 1.28 7.15 16.84
CA LEU A 106 2.06 8.16 17.53
C LEU A 106 3.36 7.61 18.15
N THR A 107 3.34 6.38 18.66
CA THR A 107 4.53 5.74 19.23
C THR A 107 5.57 5.47 18.15
N TRP A 108 5.15 5.04 16.97
CA TRP A 108 6.03 4.83 15.83
C TRP A 108 6.63 6.16 15.36
N THR A 109 5.80 7.18 15.14
CA THR A 109 6.23 8.55 14.81
C THR A 109 7.24 9.10 15.82
N LYS A 110 6.95 9.01 17.13
CA LYS A 110 7.88 9.45 18.19
C LYS A 110 9.22 8.71 18.19
N SER A 111 9.25 7.51 17.63
CA SER A 111 10.46 6.70 17.50
C SER A 111 11.23 6.97 16.20
N GLY A 112 10.77 7.91 15.36
CA GLY A 112 11.34 8.20 14.04
C GLY A 112 10.91 7.23 12.94
N TRP A 113 9.79 6.52 13.12
CA TRP A 113 9.24 5.54 12.17
C TRP A 113 8.07 6.10 11.36
N ASP A 114 8.05 7.41 11.12
CA ASP A 114 6.95 8.12 10.47
C ASP A 114 6.54 7.51 9.13
N ASP A 115 7.51 7.26 8.24
CA ASP A 115 7.25 6.70 6.91
C ASP A 115 6.72 5.27 6.98
N ALA A 116 7.23 4.47 7.92
CA ALA A 116 6.77 3.10 8.12
C ALA A 116 5.35 3.06 8.69
N ALA A 117 5.04 3.95 9.65
CA ALA A 117 3.72 4.10 10.20
C ALA A 117 2.73 4.52 9.10
N ASN A 118 3.07 5.56 8.34
CA ASN A 118 2.27 5.98 7.19
C ASN A 118 2.05 4.80 6.23
N TYR A 119 3.10 4.15 5.72
CA TYR A 119 2.92 3.03 4.80
C TYR A 119 2.02 1.92 5.37
N HIS A 120 2.24 1.54 6.62
CA HIS A 120 1.48 0.49 7.29
C HIS A 120 -0.02 0.82 7.33
N PHE A 121 -0.39 1.96 7.92
CA PHE A 121 -1.80 2.33 8.04
C PHE A 121 -2.44 2.69 6.69
N PHE A 122 -1.65 3.10 5.69
CA PHE A 122 -2.15 3.32 4.32
C PHE A 122 -2.44 2.04 3.54
N THR A 123 -1.73 0.94 3.85
CA THR A 123 -1.87 -0.35 3.15
C THR A 123 -2.63 -1.41 3.94
N TRP A 124 -2.92 -1.13 5.21
CA TRP A 124 -3.60 -2.03 6.15
C TRP A 124 -4.97 -2.50 5.66
N ASP A 125 -5.75 -1.61 5.05
CA ASP A 125 -7.14 -1.90 4.63
C ASP A 125 -7.25 -2.53 3.24
N ALA A 126 -6.17 -3.11 2.71
CA ALA A 126 -6.27 -3.96 1.54
C ALA A 126 -7.18 -5.16 1.89
N PRO A 127 -8.40 -5.26 1.30
CA PRO A 127 -9.33 -6.31 1.69
C PRO A 127 -8.75 -7.66 1.30
N PHE A 128 -8.59 -8.55 2.29
CA PHE A 128 -8.32 -9.96 2.01
C PHE A 128 -9.55 -10.53 1.32
N LEU A 129 -9.38 -10.98 0.08
CA LEU A 129 -10.45 -11.64 -0.67
C LEU A 129 -10.55 -13.09 -0.21
N ASP A 130 -11.78 -13.58 -0.09
CA ASP A 130 -12.04 -14.98 0.19
C ASP A 130 -11.87 -15.81 -1.10
N TYR A 131 -10.75 -16.54 -1.18
CA TYR A 131 -10.42 -17.42 -2.30
C TYR A 131 -10.95 -18.85 -2.14
N THR A 132 -11.82 -19.10 -1.15
CA THR A 132 -12.60 -20.34 -1.13
C THR A 132 -13.55 -20.39 -2.34
N LYS A 133 -14.12 -21.58 -2.59
CA LYS A 133 -15.03 -21.78 -3.72
C LYS A 133 -16.29 -20.90 -3.62
N GLU A 134 -16.71 -20.61 -2.41
CA GLU A 134 -17.91 -19.84 -2.08
C GLU A 134 -17.63 -18.33 -1.97
N GLY A 135 -16.38 -17.94 -1.69
CA GLY A 135 -15.99 -16.56 -1.40
C GLY A 135 -15.90 -15.60 -2.59
N GLY A 136 -15.85 -16.12 -3.82
CA GLY A 136 -15.85 -15.31 -5.04
C GLY A 136 -14.59 -14.43 -5.27
N GLY A 137 -13.57 -14.55 -4.41
CA GLY A 137 -12.36 -13.72 -4.48
C GLY A 137 -11.61 -13.82 -5.81
N HIS A 138 -11.59 -15.01 -6.42
CA HIS A 138 -11.01 -15.21 -7.76
C HIS A 138 -11.65 -14.33 -8.83
N ASP A 139 -12.97 -14.17 -8.80
CA ASP A 139 -13.70 -13.37 -9.80
C ASP A 139 -13.54 -11.87 -9.55
N MET A 140 -13.52 -11.46 -8.28
CA MET A 140 -13.25 -10.09 -7.89
C MET A 140 -11.84 -9.65 -8.33
N ASP A 141 -10.83 -10.48 -8.07
CA ASP A 141 -9.46 -10.21 -8.48
C ASP A 141 -9.33 -10.18 -10.01
N ARG A 142 -9.94 -11.15 -10.72
CA ARG A 142 -9.97 -11.16 -12.19
C ARG A 142 -10.57 -9.86 -12.77
N LYS A 143 -11.72 -9.41 -12.25
CA LYS A 143 -12.34 -8.15 -12.71
C LYS A 143 -11.44 -6.94 -12.46
N LYS A 144 -10.81 -6.88 -11.29
CA LYS A 144 -9.86 -5.83 -10.93
C LYS A 144 -8.66 -5.80 -11.89
N MET A 145 -8.10 -6.97 -12.17
CA MET A 145 -6.97 -7.16 -13.08
C MET A 145 -7.29 -6.78 -14.53
N ILE A 146 -8.48 -7.15 -15.02
CA ILE A 146 -8.97 -6.70 -16.33
C ILE A 146 -9.11 -5.17 -16.37
N GLY A 147 -9.57 -4.56 -15.26
CA GLY A 147 -9.64 -3.10 -15.12
C GLY A 147 -8.26 -2.46 -15.25
N TYR A 148 -7.25 -3.00 -14.56
CA TYR A 148 -5.87 -2.51 -14.66
C TYR A 148 -5.28 -2.67 -16.06
N GLN A 149 -5.51 -3.81 -16.71
CA GLN A 149 -5.06 -4.06 -18.08
C GLN A 149 -5.59 -3.00 -19.07
N LYS A 150 -6.82 -2.51 -18.87
CA LYS A 150 -7.41 -1.46 -19.70
C LYS A 150 -6.76 -0.09 -19.48
N LEU A 151 -6.26 0.18 -18.28
CA LEU A 151 -5.57 1.43 -17.95
C LEU A 151 -4.12 1.41 -18.46
N GLN A 152 -3.43 0.30 -18.23
CA GLN A 152 -2.06 0.10 -18.65
C GLN A 152 -1.84 -1.38 -18.98
N SER A 153 -1.30 -1.64 -20.16
CA SER A 153 -1.07 -3.02 -20.62
C SER A 153 -0.01 -3.72 -19.76
N ASP A 154 -0.40 -4.81 -19.12
CA ASP A 154 0.45 -5.73 -18.37
C ASP A 154 0.96 -6.84 -19.30
N THR A 155 1.85 -6.49 -20.23
CA THR A 155 2.43 -7.42 -21.24
C THR A 155 3.96 -7.46 -21.19
N GLN A 156 4.60 -6.57 -20.44
CA GLN A 156 6.04 -6.58 -20.25
C GLN A 156 6.39 -7.51 -19.09
N ARG A 157 7.14 -8.59 -19.37
CA ARG A 157 7.51 -9.62 -18.39
C ARG A 157 8.98 -9.60 -17.99
N TYR A 158 9.81 -8.93 -18.78
CA TYR A 158 11.24 -8.79 -18.57
C TYR A 158 11.73 -7.54 -19.31
N LYS A 159 12.79 -6.94 -18.78
CA LYS A 159 13.51 -5.86 -19.46
C LYS A 159 14.25 -6.41 -20.70
N LYS A 160 14.17 -5.67 -21.81
CA LYS A 160 14.86 -6.00 -23.07
C LYS A 160 15.96 -4.97 -23.35
N TYR A 161 17.04 -5.43 -23.96
CA TYR A 161 18.12 -4.58 -24.47
C TYR A 161 18.31 -4.90 -25.95
N ASP A 162 18.21 -3.89 -26.81
CA ASP A 162 18.29 -4.09 -28.26
C ASP A 162 19.73 -4.40 -28.73
N ALA A 163 20.73 -3.90 -28.01
CA ALA A 163 22.15 -4.09 -28.33
C ALA A 163 22.99 -4.29 -27.06
N PRO A 164 22.89 -5.46 -26.38
CA PRO A 164 23.77 -5.76 -25.26
C PRO A 164 25.21 -5.89 -25.73
N ALA A 165 26.17 -5.38 -24.94
CA ALA A 165 27.59 -5.49 -25.25
C ALA A 165 28.08 -6.95 -25.24
N GLU A 166 27.46 -7.79 -24.43
CA GLU A 166 27.73 -9.22 -24.29
C GLU A 166 26.45 -9.94 -23.84
N ASN A 167 26.21 -11.14 -24.37
CA ASN A 167 25.16 -12.04 -23.90
C ASN A 167 25.81 -13.34 -23.43
N MET A 168 25.59 -13.68 -22.16
CA MET A 168 26.13 -14.88 -21.55
C MET A 168 24.99 -15.86 -21.24
N GLN A 169 25.07 -17.06 -21.80
CA GLN A 169 24.09 -18.09 -21.55
C GLN A 169 24.22 -18.59 -20.10
N LEU A 170 23.10 -18.64 -19.38
CA LEU A 170 23.02 -19.31 -18.08
C LEU A 170 22.59 -20.79 -18.25
N PRO A 171 23.04 -21.71 -17.38
CA PRO A 171 22.58 -23.09 -17.36
C PRO A 171 21.06 -23.19 -17.22
N THR A 172 20.44 -24.22 -17.81
CA THR A 172 18.99 -24.43 -17.67
C THR A 172 18.63 -25.00 -16.31
N LEU A 173 17.48 -24.60 -15.75
CA LEU A 173 17.01 -25.14 -14.45
C LEU A 173 16.68 -26.64 -14.49
N ASN A 174 16.28 -27.15 -15.66
CA ASN A 174 15.89 -28.56 -15.85
C ASN A 174 17.10 -29.49 -15.98
N SER A 175 18.29 -28.95 -16.25
CA SER A 175 19.55 -29.68 -16.17
C SER A 175 20.06 -29.60 -14.73
N SER A 176 19.36 -30.25 -13.80
CA SER A 176 19.76 -30.32 -12.40
C SER A 176 21.00 -31.22 -12.31
N LEU A 177 22.18 -30.63 -12.53
CA LEU A 177 23.42 -31.23 -12.07
C LEU A 177 23.30 -31.40 -10.55
N PRO A 178 23.69 -32.57 -10.00
CA PRO A 178 23.84 -32.73 -8.55
C PRO A 178 24.70 -31.60 -7.98
N ILE A 179 24.38 -31.15 -6.76
CA ILE A 179 25.11 -30.05 -6.10
C ILE A 179 26.60 -30.35 -6.02
N GLU A 180 26.95 -31.63 -5.89
CA GLU A 180 28.31 -32.14 -5.88
C GLU A 180 29.05 -31.82 -7.17
N GLN A 181 28.41 -31.98 -8.33
CA GLN A 181 29.01 -31.66 -9.63
C GLN A 181 29.18 -30.15 -9.82
N ILE A 182 28.24 -29.35 -9.31
CA ILE A 182 28.36 -27.88 -9.32
C ILE A 182 29.52 -27.42 -8.43
N ARG A 183 29.74 -28.09 -7.30
CA ARG A 183 30.80 -27.72 -6.35
C ARG A 183 32.19 -27.77 -6.97
N ASP A 184 32.41 -28.72 -7.87
CA ASP A 184 33.68 -28.96 -8.56
C ASP A 184 33.88 -28.04 -9.78
N CYS A 185 32.85 -27.28 -10.19
CA CYS A 185 32.97 -26.29 -11.26
C CYS A 185 33.79 -25.05 -10.84
N SER A 186 34.24 -24.29 -11.83
CA SER A 186 34.87 -22.97 -11.59
C SER A 186 33.91 -22.02 -10.86
N THR A 187 34.46 -21.00 -10.18
CA THR A 187 33.63 -19.99 -9.50
C THR A 187 32.62 -19.34 -10.43
N SER A 188 33.02 -19.02 -11.66
CA SER A 188 32.16 -18.39 -12.65
C SER A 188 31.00 -19.31 -13.06
N GLU A 189 31.25 -20.60 -13.27
CA GLU A 189 30.18 -21.57 -13.55
C GLU A 189 29.22 -21.75 -12.36
N ARG A 190 29.75 -21.82 -11.14
CA ARG A 190 28.90 -21.87 -9.92
C ARG A 190 28.01 -20.65 -9.79
N ILE A 191 28.53 -19.46 -10.10
CA ILE A 191 27.74 -18.22 -10.11
C ILE A 191 26.66 -18.28 -11.17
N LYS A 192 26.96 -18.74 -12.39
CA LYS A 192 25.95 -18.89 -13.45
C LYS A 192 24.82 -19.84 -13.02
N HIS A 193 25.16 -20.97 -12.38
CA HIS A 193 24.18 -21.88 -11.80
C HIS A 193 23.33 -21.21 -10.70
N LEU A 194 23.96 -20.46 -9.80
CA LEU A 194 23.25 -19.72 -8.75
C LEU A 194 22.29 -18.70 -9.34
N LEU A 195 22.73 -17.90 -10.32
CA LEU A 195 21.91 -16.88 -10.98
C LEU A 195 20.73 -17.52 -11.71
N SER A 196 20.96 -18.62 -12.43
CA SER A 196 19.89 -19.40 -13.05
C SER A 196 18.91 -19.94 -12.01
N PHE A 197 19.40 -20.45 -10.88
CA PHE A 197 18.53 -20.94 -9.81
C PHE A 197 17.68 -19.84 -9.18
N VAL A 198 18.24 -18.64 -8.95
CA VAL A 198 17.55 -17.54 -8.25
C VAL A 198 16.57 -16.80 -9.16
N PHE A 199 16.96 -16.53 -10.42
CA PHE A 199 16.20 -15.67 -11.34
C PHE A 199 15.58 -16.44 -12.52
N GLY A 200 15.98 -17.68 -12.74
CA GLY A 200 15.56 -18.46 -13.89
C GLY A 200 14.06 -18.69 -13.97
N LYS A 201 13.57 -18.68 -15.20
CA LYS A 201 12.21 -19.03 -15.56
C LYS A 201 12.04 -20.56 -15.50
N LYS A 202 11.09 -21.02 -14.69
CA LYS A 202 10.70 -22.43 -14.59
C LYS A 202 9.69 -22.81 -15.66
N GLU A 203 8.63 -22.03 -15.78
CA GLU A 203 7.53 -22.31 -16.70
C GLU A 203 6.72 -21.04 -17.01
N GLU A 204 5.79 -21.15 -17.95
CA GLU A 204 4.77 -20.13 -18.20
C GLU A 204 3.40 -20.66 -17.82
N LYS A 205 2.54 -19.77 -17.31
CA LYS A 205 1.14 -20.08 -17.02
C LYS A 205 0.25 -19.14 -17.84
N PRO A 206 -0.82 -19.65 -18.48
CA PRO A 206 -1.82 -18.80 -19.10
C PRO A 206 -2.33 -17.73 -18.13
N CYS A 207 -2.48 -16.51 -18.63
CA CYS A 207 -3.00 -15.38 -17.88
C CYS A 207 -4.48 -15.19 -18.20
N HIS A 208 -5.29 -14.81 -17.21
CA HIS A 208 -6.74 -14.70 -17.38
C HIS A 208 -7.22 -13.32 -17.81
N TRP A 209 -6.35 -12.31 -17.81
CA TRP A 209 -6.70 -10.92 -18.14
C TRP A 209 -5.91 -10.34 -19.33
N THR A 210 -4.94 -11.10 -19.86
CA THR A 210 -4.12 -10.73 -21.02
C THR A 210 -3.64 -11.98 -21.74
N ASP A 211 -3.34 -11.88 -23.02
CA ASP A 211 -2.82 -13.00 -23.82
C ASP A 211 -1.34 -13.31 -23.53
N THR A 212 -0.65 -12.42 -22.80
CA THR A 212 0.75 -12.65 -22.41
C THR A 212 0.82 -13.56 -21.17
N PRO A 213 1.43 -14.75 -21.26
CA PRO A 213 1.56 -15.66 -20.14
C PRO A 213 2.28 -15.04 -18.94
N LEU A 214 1.97 -15.52 -17.75
CA LEU A 214 2.72 -15.21 -16.53
C LEU A 214 3.95 -16.10 -16.47
N ILE A 215 5.08 -15.55 -16.01
CA ILE A 215 6.31 -16.30 -15.78
C ILE A 215 6.24 -16.88 -14.37
N ARG A 216 6.65 -18.12 -14.20
CA ARG A 216 6.92 -18.72 -12.89
C ARG A 216 8.43 -18.83 -12.69
N ARG A 217 8.89 -18.34 -11.56
CA ARG A 217 10.29 -18.47 -11.09
C ARG A 217 10.36 -19.42 -9.90
N THR A 218 11.58 -19.72 -9.46
CA THR A 218 11.86 -20.52 -8.27
C THR A 218 11.42 -19.83 -6.98
N SER A 219 11.41 -18.49 -6.95
CA SER A 219 10.85 -17.68 -5.87
C SER A 219 9.37 -17.36 -6.10
N PRO A 220 8.50 -17.45 -5.08
CA PRO A 220 7.12 -17.02 -5.21
C PRO A 220 7.01 -15.49 -5.34
N SER A 221 6.00 -15.01 -6.05
CA SER A 221 5.69 -13.57 -6.17
C SER A 221 4.18 -13.38 -6.15
N GLY A 222 3.70 -12.40 -5.38
CA GLY A 222 2.29 -12.02 -5.34
C GLY A 222 1.77 -11.71 -6.75
N GLY A 223 0.71 -12.39 -7.17
CA GLY A 223 0.13 -12.25 -8.53
C GLY A 223 1.02 -12.76 -9.67
N SER A 224 2.13 -13.44 -9.38
CA SER A 224 3.09 -13.99 -10.37
C SER A 224 3.61 -12.97 -11.38
N ARG A 225 3.71 -11.69 -10.98
CA ARG A 225 4.21 -10.62 -11.86
C ARG A 225 5.72 -10.42 -11.81
N HIS A 226 6.38 -10.92 -10.75
CA HIS A 226 7.83 -10.84 -10.56
C HIS A 226 8.42 -9.45 -10.89
N PRO A 227 8.02 -8.39 -10.17
CA PRO A 227 8.45 -7.02 -10.48
C PRO A 227 9.95 -6.76 -10.24
N THR A 228 10.68 -7.75 -9.76
CA THR A 228 12.10 -7.65 -9.40
C THR A 228 12.99 -8.09 -10.57
N GLU A 229 14.02 -7.29 -10.80
CA GLU A 229 15.07 -7.56 -11.79
C GLU A 229 16.38 -7.93 -11.09
N GLY A 230 17.13 -8.86 -11.67
CA GLY A 230 18.44 -9.28 -11.16
C GLY A 230 19.56 -8.52 -11.86
N TYR A 231 20.51 -7.99 -11.09
CA TYR A 231 21.74 -7.39 -11.63
C TYR A 231 22.96 -8.03 -10.97
N PHE A 232 23.98 -8.29 -11.76
CA PHE A 232 25.21 -8.91 -11.34
C PHE A 232 26.40 -8.03 -11.71
N LEU A 233 27.27 -7.74 -10.73
CA LEU A 233 28.48 -6.96 -10.93
C LEU A 233 29.69 -7.90 -10.89
N SER A 234 30.31 -8.13 -12.04
CA SER A 234 31.59 -8.83 -12.13
C SER A 234 32.72 -7.82 -11.94
N LEU A 235 33.61 -8.07 -10.97
CA LEU A 235 34.80 -7.24 -10.72
C LEU A 235 36.08 -7.96 -11.10
N THR A 236 36.23 -9.21 -10.67
CA THR A 236 37.49 -9.96 -10.79
C THR A 236 37.26 -11.43 -11.15
N LEU A 237 36.11 -11.76 -11.73
CA LEU A 237 35.81 -13.15 -12.08
C LEU A 237 36.53 -13.55 -13.35
N GLN A 238 37.24 -14.66 -13.26
CA GLN A 238 37.85 -15.30 -14.41
C GLN A 238 36.75 -15.68 -15.41
N ASP A 239 36.98 -15.43 -16.70
CA ASP A 239 36.04 -15.77 -17.78
C ASP A 239 34.71 -15.00 -17.80
N ILE A 240 34.56 -13.96 -16.96
CA ILE A 240 33.45 -13.00 -17.03
C ILE A 240 34.04 -11.61 -17.03
N LYS A 241 33.83 -10.85 -18.12
CA LYS A 241 34.34 -9.48 -18.24
C LYS A 241 33.86 -8.62 -17.07
N GLN A 242 34.70 -7.69 -16.64
CA GLN A 242 34.31 -6.73 -15.60
C GLN A 242 33.15 -5.86 -16.10
N GLY A 243 32.10 -5.73 -15.30
CA GLY A 243 30.93 -4.91 -15.65
C GLY A 243 29.64 -5.30 -14.95
N PHE A 244 28.57 -4.59 -15.32
CA PHE A 244 27.19 -4.88 -14.90
C PHE A 244 26.48 -5.76 -15.93
N TYR A 245 25.87 -6.82 -15.44
CA TYR A 245 25.05 -7.74 -16.20
C TYR A 245 23.62 -7.67 -15.67
N HIS A 246 22.64 -7.65 -16.56
CA HIS A 246 21.24 -7.90 -16.23
C HIS A 246 20.95 -9.39 -16.44
N ILE A 247 20.23 -10.00 -15.50
CA ILE A 247 19.97 -11.44 -15.43
C ILE A 247 18.61 -11.79 -16.02
#